data_AF-A0A9W9CV48-F1
#
_entry.id   AF-A0A9W9CV48-F1
#
_cell.length_a   1.000
_cell.length_b   1.000
_cell.length_c   1.000
_cell.angle_alpha   90.00
_cell.angle_beta   90.00
_cell.angle_gamma   90.00
#
_symmetry.space_group_name_H-M   'P 1'
#
loop_
_entity.id
_entity.type
_entity.pdbx_description
1 polymer ?
#
loop_
_entity_poly.entity_id
_entity_poly.type
_entity_poly.pdbx_seq_one_letter_code
_entity_poly.pdbx_strand_id
1 'polypeptide(L)'
;MNRPARRRSSKQQQQQQQEQSSATATPSSSAQPNNNSNTMDGAHRKIELQSPEDLTYLITNVRRAAAEHLSEAFPPVEGDDAGEDELRVRIEQIVDEYISQTFTLAAPNLCINGFDLDAKTFPAVYLASPNNNNNNTHAAPEEIVQFEPFDARKRARVEELAREEEDLMREIATLKKTVPAATAKQYAETFWSGLQGDQEGFEAAKVSVVGGEEEEEEEVVETEKEKEEQEQEEEEGEKKTTKKTKKKKNKRVLLEDLGQVERQEDVEKGYRGVVETLGRLKREMPATVARMERARVAGEYVLTER
;
A
#
# COMPACT_ATOMS: atom_id res chain seq x y z
N MET A 1 -10.45 -40.18 -59.46
CA MET A 1 -9.30 -39.45 -60.05
C MET A 1 -9.00 -38.26 -59.15
N ASN A 2 -8.13 -38.31 -58.15
CA ASN A 2 -6.69 -38.63 -58.11
C ASN A 2 -5.83 -37.75 -59.02
N ARG A 3 -5.23 -36.69 -58.44
CA ARG A 3 -4.03 -35.94 -58.87
C ARG A 3 -3.65 -34.87 -57.81
N PRO A 4 -2.39 -34.43 -57.71
CA PRO A 4 -1.48 -35.00 -56.72
C PRO A 4 -0.79 -33.98 -55.80
N ALA A 5 -0.11 -34.55 -54.80
CA ALA A 5 0.71 -33.94 -53.76
C ALA A 5 1.76 -32.94 -54.29
N ARG A 6 1.79 -31.76 -53.65
CA ARG A 6 2.93 -30.84 -53.69
C ARG A 6 3.67 -30.94 -52.35
N ARG A 7 4.79 -31.67 -52.36
CA ARG A 7 5.85 -31.63 -51.34
C ARG A 7 6.30 -30.18 -51.15
N ARG A 8 6.14 -29.62 -49.95
CA ARG A 8 6.85 -28.42 -49.51
C ARG A 8 7.80 -28.77 -48.37
N SER A 9 9.07 -28.65 -48.73
CA SER A 9 10.32 -28.57 -47.96
C SER A 9 10.24 -28.58 -46.43
N SER A 10 10.79 -29.66 -45.89
CA SER A 10 11.18 -29.94 -44.51
C SER A 10 12.39 -29.11 -44.01
N LYS A 11 12.40 -27.79 -44.25
CA LYS A 11 13.46 -26.89 -43.75
C LYS A 11 12.98 -25.67 -42.98
N GLN A 12 11.67 -25.60 -42.72
CA GLN A 12 11.05 -24.51 -41.94
C GLN A 12 10.18 -25.06 -40.80
N GLN A 13 10.53 -26.26 -40.30
CA GLN A 13 9.84 -26.94 -39.20
C GLN A 13 10.80 -27.34 -38.05
N GLN A 14 12.05 -26.86 -38.10
CA GLN A 14 13.04 -26.98 -37.01
C GLN A 14 13.33 -25.65 -36.31
N GLN A 15 12.63 -24.58 -36.65
CA GLN A 15 12.76 -23.27 -35.98
C GLN A 15 11.49 -22.82 -35.24
N GLN A 16 10.47 -23.69 -35.14
CA GLN A 16 9.23 -23.40 -34.42
C GLN A 16 8.96 -24.35 -33.23
N GLN A 17 9.96 -25.10 -32.78
CA GLN A 17 9.88 -25.92 -31.56
C GLN A 17 10.91 -25.53 -30.48
N GLN A 18 11.44 -24.30 -30.51
CA GLN A 18 12.32 -23.78 -29.44
C GLN A 18 11.83 -22.47 -28.80
N GLU A 19 10.60 -22.03 -29.05
CA GLU A 19 10.06 -20.80 -28.45
C GLU A 19 8.74 -21.00 -27.70
N GLN A 20 8.59 -22.14 -27.00
CA GLN A 20 7.57 -22.30 -25.96
C GLN A 20 8.18 -22.97 -24.73
N SER A 21 8.85 -22.17 -23.88
CA SER A 21 8.89 -22.35 -22.41
C SER A 21 9.83 -21.32 -21.77
N SER A 22 9.29 -20.17 -21.37
CA SER A 22 9.67 -19.43 -20.14
C SER A 22 8.94 -18.10 -20.13
N ALA A 23 7.71 -18.16 -19.61
CA ALA A 23 6.99 -16.97 -19.19
C ALA A 23 7.58 -16.45 -17.87
N THR A 24 7.50 -15.12 -17.72
CA THR A 24 7.56 -14.34 -16.47
C THR A 24 8.92 -13.73 -16.12
N ALA A 25 9.25 -12.62 -16.80
CA ALA A 25 10.12 -11.57 -16.27
C ALA A 25 9.27 -10.30 -16.08
N THR A 26 9.04 -9.92 -14.82
CA THR A 26 8.55 -8.60 -14.41
C THR A 26 9.72 -7.78 -13.85
N PRO A 27 9.68 -6.43 -13.98
CA PRO A 27 10.85 -5.59 -13.80
C PRO A 27 10.98 -5.02 -12.37
N SER A 28 12.25 -4.93 -11.94
CA SER A 28 12.85 -3.86 -11.12
C SER A 28 11.90 -3.06 -10.21
N SER A 29 11.83 -3.46 -8.94
CA SER A 29 11.38 -2.60 -7.84
C SER A 29 12.58 -1.88 -7.24
N SER A 30 12.56 -0.56 -7.36
CA SER A 30 13.49 0.39 -6.77
C SER A 30 13.27 0.52 -5.25
N ALA A 31 14.33 0.24 -4.49
CA ALA A 31 14.71 0.90 -3.24
C ALA A 31 13.60 1.20 -2.21
N GLN A 32 13.37 0.23 -1.31
CA GLN A 32 12.96 0.51 0.07
C GLN A 32 14.19 0.42 0.98
N PRO A 33 14.43 1.40 1.88
CA PRO A 33 15.51 1.32 2.86
C PRO A 33 15.10 0.35 3.96
N ASN A 34 15.69 -0.85 3.95
CA ASN A 34 15.66 -1.74 5.10
C ASN A 34 16.42 -1.06 6.24
N ASN A 35 15.69 -0.47 7.18
CA ASN A 35 16.20 -0.10 8.48
C ASN A 35 16.43 -1.37 9.31
N ASN A 36 17.43 -2.16 8.90
CA ASN A 36 18.03 -3.17 9.75
C ASN A 36 18.99 -2.45 10.69
N SER A 37 18.48 -2.03 11.85
CA SER A 37 19.30 -1.71 13.01
C SER A 37 20.05 -2.99 13.40
N ASN A 38 21.26 -3.09 12.86
CA ASN A 38 22.20 -4.17 13.06
C ASN A 38 22.78 -4.05 14.47
N THR A 39 22.02 -4.47 15.48
CA THR A 39 22.59 -4.95 16.74
C THR A 39 23.11 -6.34 16.44
N MET A 40 24.43 -6.52 16.47
CA MET A 40 25.10 -7.79 16.16
C MET A 40 24.73 -8.88 17.19
N ASP A 41 23.55 -9.50 17.08
CA ASP A 41 23.23 -10.72 17.82
C ASP A 41 22.11 -11.51 17.11
N GLY A 42 22.47 -12.50 16.28
CA GLY A 42 21.50 -13.28 15.52
C GLY A 42 21.99 -13.70 14.13
N ALA A 43 23.08 -14.45 14.04
CA ALA A 43 23.55 -15.03 12.77
C ALA A 43 22.58 -16.08 12.18
N HIS A 44 21.51 -16.44 12.89
CA HIS A 44 20.56 -17.49 12.53
C HIS A 44 19.12 -17.04 12.76
N ARG A 45 18.20 -17.53 11.91
CA ARG A 45 16.75 -17.32 12.07
C ARG A 45 16.32 -17.92 13.41
N LYS A 46 15.51 -17.17 14.16
CA LYS A 46 14.87 -17.66 15.38
C LYS A 46 13.96 -18.84 15.07
N ILE A 47 13.82 -19.74 16.03
CA ILE A 47 12.96 -20.90 15.93
C ILE A 47 11.53 -20.46 16.25
N GLU A 48 10.66 -20.54 15.25
CA GLU A 48 9.24 -20.19 15.36
C GLU A 48 8.42 -21.39 15.83
N LEU A 49 7.73 -21.22 16.95
CA LEU A 49 6.74 -22.17 17.47
C LEU A 49 5.33 -21.69 17.09
N GLN A 50 4.45 -22.64 16.73
CA GLN A 50 3.07 -22.33 16.34
C GLN A 50 2.22 -21.97 17.55
N SER A 51 2.51 -22.57 18.70
CA SER A 51 1.76 -22.39 19.92
C SER A 51 2.67 -22.44 21.17
N PRO A 52 2.21 -21.91 22.31
CA PRO A 52 2.89 -22.14 23.59
C PRO A 52 2.84 -23.61 24.04
N GLU A 53 1.88 -24.40 23.53
CA GLU A 53 1.77 -25.84 23.82
C GLU A 53 2.91 -26.64 23.18
N ASP A 54 3.43 -26.20 22.03
CA ASP A 54 4.58 -26.84 21.40
C ASP A 54 5.82 -26.75 22.31
N LEU A 55 6.01 -25.60 22.96
CA LEU A 55 7.13 -25.37 23.87
C LEU A 55 7.02 -26.25 25.13
N THR A 56 5.83 -26.34 25.73
CA THR A 56 5.61 -27.20 26.90
C THR A 56 5.74 -28.68 26.54
N TYR A 57 5.29 -29.08 25.35
CA TYR A 57 5.50 -30.41 24.79
C TYR A 57 6.99 -30.74 24.64
N LEU A 58 7.80 -29.82 24.11
CA LEU A 58 9.25 -30.02 23.98
C LEU A 58 9.92 -30.19 25.35
N ILE A 59 9.57 -29.34 26.33
CA ILE A 59 10.12 -29.42 27.69
C ILE A 59 9.73 -30.75 28.36
N THR A 60 8.46 -31.15 28.28
CA THR A 60 7.96 -32.40 28.87
C THR A 60 8.55 -33.63 28.19
N ASN A 61 8.70 -33.64 26.87
CA ASN A 61 9.33 -34.72 26.14
C ASN A 61 10.80 -34.89 26.53
N VAL A 62 11.55 -33.78 26.64
CA VAL A 62 12.95 -33.82 27.09
C VAL A 62 13.07 -34.33 28.53
N ARG A 63 12.22 -33.83 29.44
CA ARG A 63 12.18 -34.32 30.84
C ARG A 63 11.87 -35.81 30.91
N ARG A 64 10.88 -36.28 30.13
CA ARG A 64 10.51 -37.69 30.08
C ARG A 64 11.65 -38.56 29.55
N ALA A 65 12.27 -38.16 28.43
CA ALA A 65 13.41 -38.89 27.87
C ALA A 65 14.60 -38.92 28.84
N ALA A 66 14.85 -37.82 29.54
CA ALA A 66 15.89 -37.75 30.57
C ALA A 66 15.59 -38.71 31.74
N ALA A 67 14.34 -38.78 32.20
CA ALA A 67 13.93 -39.70 33.26
C ALA A 67 14.02 -41.18 32.82
N GLU A 68 13.62 -41.50 31.59
CA GLU A 68 13.77 -42.84 31.01
C GLU A 68 15.25 -43.25 30.98
N HIS A 69 16.13 -42.40 30.44
CA HIS A 69 17.57 -42.66 30.40
C HIS A 69 18.20 -42.75 31.81
N LEU A 70 17.76 -41.92 32.75
CA LEU A 70 18.22 -41.99 34.13
C LEU A 70 17.79 -43.31 34.78
N SER A 71 16.56 -43.77 34.53
CA SER A 71 16.05 -45.05 35.05
C SER A 71 16.75 -46.27 34.44
N GLU A 72 17.21 -46.16 33.18
CA GLU A 72 17.96 -47.21 32.51
C GLU A 72 19.40 -47.28 33.01
N ALA A 73 20.07 -46.12 33.15
CA ALA A 73 21.47 -46.06 33.59
C ALA A 73 21.63 -46.29 35.10
N PHE A 74 20.64 -45.89 35.89
CA PHE A 74 20.60 -46.02 37.35
C PHE A 74 19.23 -46.59 37.75
N PRO A 75 19.01 -47.91 37.58
CA PRO A 75 17.78 -48.55 37.98
C PRO A 75 17.55 -48.35 39.49
N PRO A 76 16.31 -48.09 39.92
CA PRO A 76 16.02 -47.93 41.35
C PRO A 76 16.35 -49.23 42.09
N VAL A 77 17.11 -49.13 43.17
CA VAL A 77 17.49 -50.28 43.98
C VAL A 77 16.38 -50.53 44.99
N GLU A 78 15.71 -51.68 44.91
CA GLU A 78 14.75 -52.08 45.94
C GLU A 78 15.50 -52.65 47.17
N GLY A 79 15.81 -51.78 48.14
CA GLY A 79 16.45 -52.16 49.41
C GLY A 79 16.86 -50.94 50.27
N ASP A 80 17.17 -51.18 51.56
CA ASP A 80 17.57 -50.15 52.56
C ASP A 80 18.91 -49.42 52.26
N ASP A 81 19.49 -49.62 51.07
CA ASP A 81 20.76 -49.02 50.65
C ASP A 81 20.56 -47.57 50.16
N ALA A 82 20.20 -46.70 51.10
CA ALA A 82 19.88 -45.28 50.88
C ALA A 82 20.95 -44.47 50.11
N GLY A 83 22.20 -44.95 50.04
CA GLY A 83 23.32 -44.24 49.41
C GLY A 83 23.31 -44.21 47.87
N GLU A 84 22.77 -45.23 47.20
CA GLU A 84 22.69 -45.24 45.72
C GLU A 84 21.54 -44.38 45.21
N ASP A 85 20.45 -44.32 45.98
CA ASP A 85 19.33 -43.42 45.73
C ASP A 85 19.72 -41.95 45.95
N GLU A 86 20.58 -41.63 46.92
CA GLU A 86 21.12 -40.27 47.09
C GLU A 86 21.88 -39.77 45.84
N LEU A 87 22.70 -40.65 45.23
CA LEU A 87 23.41 -40.33 43.98
C LEU A 87 22.41 -40.13 42.84
N ARG A 88 21.42 -41.02 42.71
CA ARG A 88 20.37 -40.93 41.68
C ARG A 88 19.59 -39.63 41.79
N VAL A 89 19.14 -39.28 42.99
CA VAL A 89 18.44 -38.00 43.28
C VAL A 89 19.32 -36.81 42.96
N ARG A 90 20.63 -36.86 43.28
CA ARG A 90 21.53 -35.75 42.96
C ARG A 90 21.74 -35.59 41.46
N ILE A 91 21.85 -36.69 40.72
CA ILE A 91 21.96 -36.67 39.26
C ILE A 91 20.67 -36.14 38.65
N GLU A 92 19.50 -36.58 39.12
CA GLU A 92 18.20 -36.07 38.69
C GLU A 92 18.11 -34.54 38.84
N GLN A 93 18.51 -34.01 40.00
CA GLN A 93 18.58 -32.56 40.24
C GLN A 93 19.49 -31.84 39.25
N ILE A 94 20.67 -32.38 38.96
CA ILE A 94 21.62 -31.78 38.01
C ILE A 94 21.06 -31.80 36.59
N VAL A 95 20.39 -32.88 36.20
CA VAL A 95 19.75 -33.01 34.89
C VAL A 95 18.59 -32.03 34.74
N ASP A 96 17.74 -31.90 35.77
CA ASP A 96 16.65 -30.92 35.77
C ASP A 96 17.15 -29.47 35.73
N GLU A 97 18.23 -29.17 36.45
CA GLU A 97 18.91 -27.87 36.38
C GLU A 97 19.48 -27.62 34.99
N TYR A 98 20.15 -28.62 34.38
CA TYR A 98 20.69 -28.53 33.03
C TYR A 98 19.60 -28.28 31.98
N ILE A 99 18.48 -28.99 32.06
CA ILE A 99 17.32 -28.78 31.19
C ILE A 99 16.82 -27.34 31.34
N SER A 100 16.68 -26.86 32.58
CA SER A 100 16.20 -25.50 32.87
C SER A 100 17.14 -24.44 32.31
N GLN A 101 18.45 -24.60 32.47
CA GLN A 101 19.45 -23.70 31.90
C GLN A 101 19.43 -23.73 30.37
N THR A 102 19.32 -24.91 29.76
CA THR A 102 19.30 -25.07 28.29
C THR A 102 18.14 -24.31 27.67
N PHE A 103 16.92 -24.49 28.19
CA PHE A 103 15.75 -23.79 27.66
C PHE A 103 15.76 -22.29 27.98
N THR A 104 16.31 -21.88 29.12
CA THR A 104 16.49 -20.45 29.46
C THR A 104 17.46 -19.77 28.50
N LEU A 105 18.56 -20.43 28.13
CA LEU A 105 19.52 -19.93 27.14
C LEU A 105 18.98 -19.98 25.71
N ALA A 106 18.07 -20.92 25.43
CA ALA A 106 17.40 -21.02 24.13
C ALA A 106 16.28 -19.97 23.96
N ALA A 107 15.66 -19.50 25.05
CA ALA A 107 14.55 -18.54 25.04
C ALA A 107 14.74 -17.33 24.08
N PRO A 108 15.87 -16.59 24.08
CA PRO A 108 16.02 -15.43 23.18
C PRO A 108 16.05 -15.80 21.68
N ASN A 109 16.31 -17.07 21.37
CA ASN A 109 16.33 -17.62 20.01
C ASN A 109 15.02 -18.31 19.62
N LEU A 110 14.01 -18.31 20.50
CA LEU A 110 12.69 -18.88 20.29
C LEU A 110 11.67 -17.74 20.18
N CYS A 111 10.70 -17.90 19.28
CA CYS A 111 9.58 -17.00 19.16
C CYS A 111 8.28 -17.77 18.95
N ILE A 112 7.19 -17.32 19.57
CA ILE A 112 5.87 -17.94 19.46
C ILE A 112 5.00 -16.98 18.65
N ASN A 113 4.52 -17.40 17.48
CA ASN A 113 3.71 -16.54 16.60
C ASN A 113 4.33 -15.15 16.32
N GLY A 114 5.67 -15.08 16.23
CA GLY A 114 6.40 -13.84 15.99
C GLY A 114 6.64 -12.97 17.24
N PHE A 115 6.23 -13.42 18.43
CA PHE A 115 6.57 -12.78 19.70
C PHE A 115 7.81 -13.42 20.32
N ASP A 116 8.76 -12.59 20.72
CA ASP A 116 10.00 -13.03 21.36
C ASP A 116 9.76 -13.49 22.81
N LEU A 117 10.47 -14.53 23.21
CA LEU A 117 10.48 -15.00 24.59
C LEU A 117 11.59 -14.27 25.37
N ASP A 118 11.19 -13.60 26.45
CA ASP A 118 12.15 -12.96 27.35
C ASP A 118 12.76 -13.98 28.32
N ALA A 119 14.08 -14.14 28.24
CA ALA A 119 14.84 -15.08 29.07
C ALA A 119 14.66 -14.84 30.58
N LYS A 120 14.36 -13.61 31.02
CA LYS A 120 14.17 -13.30 32.44
C LYS A 120 12.85 -13.82 32.99
N THR A 121 11.79 -13.78 32.19
CA THR A 121 10.43 -14.22 32.58
C THR A 121 10.17 -15.68 32.23
N PHE A 122 10.90 -16.22 31.25
CA PHE A 122 10.75 -17.59 30.74
C PHE A 122 10.74 -18.69 31.83
N PRO A 123 11.67 -18.73 32.81
CA PRO A 123 11.72 -19.83 33.77
C PRO A 123 10.48 -19.90 34.67
N ALA A 124 9.92 -18.74 35.05
CA ALA A 124 8.75 -18.66 35.89
C ALA A 124 7.47 -19.12 35.17
N VAL A 125 7.39 -18.91 33.86
CA VAL A 125 6.19 -19.19 33.06
C VAL A 125 6.18 -20.62 32.50
N TYR A 126 7.32 -21.12 32.03
CA TYR A 126 7.38 -22.37 31.26
C TYR A 126 8.16 -23.51 31.92
N LEU A 127 9.08 -23.22 32.84
CA LEU A 127 9.94 -24.24 33.46
C LEU A 127 9.54 -24.59 34.90
N ALA A 128 8.71 -23.78 35.55
CA ALA A 128 8.26 -23.99 36.92
C ALA A 128 7.67 -25.40 37.08
N SER A 129 8.41 -26.26 37.77
CA SER A 129 8.01 -27.64 38.04
C SER A 129 7.00 -27.64 39.20
N PRO A 130 5.88 -28.38 39.11
CA PRO A 130 4.84 -28.40 40.16
C PRO A 130 5.33 -28.98 41.50
N ASN A 131 6.54 -29.56 41.55
CA ASN A 131 7.10 -30.17 42.77
C ASN A 131 7.92 -29.22 43.65
N ASN A 132 8.22 -27.99 43.22
CA ASN A 132 8.99 -27.06 44.06
C ASN A 132 8.05 -26.21 44.94
N ASN A 133 7.47 -26.87 45.93
CA ASN A 133 6.61 -26.26 46.94
C ASN A 133 7.40 -25.29 47.83
N ASN A 134 7.46 -24.03 47.40
CA ASN A 134 7.41 -22.86 48.27
C ASN A 134 6.75 -21.70 47.50
N ASN A 135 5.54 -21.94 46.99
CA ASN A 135 4.44 -20.98 46.97
C ASN A 135 3.21 -21.65 46.33
N ASN A 136 2.27 -22.00 47.19
CA ASN A 136 0.84 -22.16 46.98
C ASN A 136 0.33 -22.03 45.53
N THR A 137 0.18 -23.16 44.81
CA THR A 137 -0.92 -23.39 43.84
C THR A 137 -1.03 -24.88 43.51
N HIS A 138 -2.27 -25.35 43.37
CA HIS A 138 -2.70 -26.75 43.43
C HIS A 138 -2.21 -27.69 42.30
N ALA A 139 -1.84 -28.90 42.72
CA ALA A 139 -2.20 -30.24 42.22
C ALA A 139 -2.45 -30.48 40.71
N ALA A 140 -1.70 -31.46 40.17
CA ALA A 140 -1.91 -32.32 38.99
C ALA A 140 -2.13 -31.64 37.61
N PRO A 141 -1.42 -32.05 36.54
CA PRO A 141 -1.61 -31.49 35.21
C PRO A 141 -2.84 -32.13 34.55
N GLU A 142 -4.03 -31.84 35.09
CA GLU A 142 -5.20 -31.70 34.24
C GLU A 142 -4.95 -30.46 33.38
N GLU A 143 -5.40 -30.50 32.13
CA GLU A 143 -5.34 -29.39 31.19
C GLU A 143 -6.09 -28.18 31.78
N ILE A 144 -5.44 -27.39 32.62
CA ILE A 144 -6.02 -26.16 33.16
C ILE A 144 -6.04 -25.20 31.98
N VAL A 145 -7.11 -25.26 31.19
CA VAL A 145 -7.50 -24.16 30.31
C VAL A 145 -7.63 -22.96 31.24
N GLN A 146 -6.59 -22.13 31.26
CA GLN A 146 -6.53 -20.92 32.07
C GLN A 146 -7.53 -19.94 31.47
N PHE A 147 -8.78 -20.10 31.88
CA PHE A 147 -9.83 -19.15 31.55
C PHE A 147 -9.51 -17.85 32.27
N GLU A 148 -9.28 -16.79 31.49
CA GLU A 148 -9.34 -15.46 32.07
C GLU A 148 -10.70 -15.28 32.78
N PRO A 149 -10.72 -14.68 33.97
CA PRO A 149 -11.98 -14.41 34.64
C PRO A 149 -12.84 -13.52 33.75
N PHE A 150 -14.13 -13.86 33.64
CA PHE A 150 -15.08 -13.15 32.80
C PHE A 150 -15.14 -11.66 33.18
N ASP A 151 -14.65 -10.80 32.29
CA ASP A 151 -14.71 -9.35 32.49
C ASP A 151 -16.01 -8.78 31.88
N ALA A 152 -16.96 -8.45 32.76
CA ALA A 152 -18.23 -7.86 32.36
C ALA A 152 -18.07 -6.51 31.63
N ARG A 153 -16.98 -5.76 31.88
CA ARG A 153 -16.70 -4.49 31.21
C ARG A 153 -16.29 -4.72 29.77
N LYS A 154 -15.40 -5.69 29.51
CA LYS A 154 -15.03 -6.10 28.15
C LYS A 154 -16.26 -6.58 27.39
N ARG A 155 -17.15 -7.37 28.02
CA ARG A 155 -18.41 -7.83 27.40
C ARG A 155 -19.35 -6.67 27.06
N ALA A 156 -19.52 -5.71 27.96
CA ALA A 156 -20.32 -4.51 27.69
C ALA A 156 -19.73 -3.69 26.53
N ARG A 157 -18.40 -3.58 26.45
CA ARG A 157 -17.73 -2.87 25.36
C ARG A 157 -17.88 -3.58 24.01
N VAL A 158 -17.82 -4.92 24.00
CA VAL A 158 -18.08 -5.71 22.79
C VAL A 158 -19.52 -5.50 22.30
N GLU A 159 -20.49 -5.47 23.22
CA GLU A 159 -21.90 -5.22 22.87
C GLU A 159 -22.11 -3.79 22.34
N GLU A 160 -21.46 -2.79 22.93
CA GLU A 160 -21.48 -1.41 22.45
C GLU A 160 -20.87 -1.30 21.04
N LEU A 161 -19.70 -1.89 20.82
CA LEU A 161 -19.04 -1.91 19.51
C LEU A 161 -19.87 -2.63 18.46
N ALA A 162 -20.54 -3.73 18.82
CA ALA A 162 -21.44 -4.44 17.89
C ALA A 162 -22.65 -3.58 17.49
N ARG A 163 -23.21 -2.79 18.41
CA ARG A 163 -24.29 -1.84 18.09
C ARG A 163 -23.79 -0.71 17.19
N GLU A 164 -22.61 -0.15 17.50
CA GLU A 164 -21.98 0.88 16.68
C GLU A 164 -21.70 0.38 15.26
N GLU A 165 -21.25 -0.87 15.12
CA GLU A 165 -21.06 -1.54 13.83
C GLU A 165 -22.38 -1.64 13.04
N GLU A 166 -23.47 -2.08 13.68
CA GLU A 166 -24.79 -2.15 13.03
C GLU A 166 -25.30 -0.78 12.55
N ASP A 167 -25.11 0.26 13.36
CA ASP A 167 -25.55 1.61 13.01
C ASP A 167 -24.71 2.21 11.87
N LEU A 168 -23.39 1.99 11.88
CA LEU A 168 -22.51 2.38 10.77
C LEU A 168 -22.87 1.63 9.49
N MET A 169 -23.22 0.34 9.56
CA MET A 169 -23.70 -0.40 8.39
C MET A 169 -24.99 0.19 7.83
N ARG A 170 -25.93 0.62 8.68
CA ARG A 170 -27.16 1.30 8.26
C ARG A 170 -26.85 2.64 7.61
N GLU A 171 -25.94 3.43 8.18
CA GLU A 171 -25.51 4.71 7.63
C GLU A 171 -24.84 4.54 6.26
N ILE A 172 -23.93 3.57 6.12
CA ILE A 172 -23.31 3.26 4.83
C ILE A 172 -24.36 2.84 3.80
N ALA A 173 -25.36 2.04 4.20
CA ALA A 173 -26.43 1.64 3.29
C ALA A 173 -27.29 2.84 2.83
N THR A 174 -27.62 3.78 3.74
CA THR A 174 -28.34 4.99 3.36
C THR A 174 -27.49 5.89 2.48
N LEU A 175 -26.21 6.08 2.82
CA LEU A 175 -25.24 6.88 2.06
C LEU A 175 -25.09 6.34 0.62
N LYS A 176 -24.94 5.02 0.47
CA LYS A 176 -24.85 4.37 -0.84
C LYS A 176 -26.13 4.53 -1.67
N LYS A 177 -27.29 4.66 -1.04
CA LYS A 177 -28.58 4.88 -1.72
C LYS A 177 -28.79 6.34 -2.11
N THR A 178 -28.39 7.30 -1.29
CA THR A 178 -28.74 8.72 -1.47
C THR A 178 -27.66 9.51 -2.21
N VAL A 179 -26.38 9.25 -1.93
CA VAL A 179 -25.26 10.06 -2.46
C VAL A 179 -25.12 9.99 -3.97
N PRO A 180 -25.20 8.82 -4.64
CA PRO A 180 -25.06 8.77 -6.10
C PRO A 180 -26.14 9.59 -6.83
N ALA A 181 -27.38 9.52 -6.35
CA ALA A 181 -28.47 10.30 -6.94
C ALA A 181 -28.35 11.80 -6.63
N ALA A 182 -27.94 12.16 -5.42
CA ALA A 182 -27.75 13.56 -5.04
C ALA A 182 -26.59 14.22 -5.82
N THR A 183 -25.46 13.54 -5.92
CA THR A 183 -24.29 14.03 -6.68
C THR A 183 -24.58 14.13 -8.17
N ALA A 184 -25.27 13.15 -8.76
CA ALA A 184 -25.69 13.21 -10.17
C ALA A 184 -26.61 14.41 -10.45
N LYS A 185 -27.52 14.74 -9.53
CA LYS A 185 -28.39 15.92 -9.66
C LYS A 185 -27.59 17.22 -9.61
N GLN A 186 -26.72 17.37 -8.61
CA GLN A 186 -25.85 18.56 -8.50
C GLN A 186 -24.96 18.71 -9.73
N TYR A 187 -24.41 17.61 -10.25
CA TYR A 187 -23.61 17.64 -11.47
C TYR A 187 -24.44 18.02 -12.70
N ALA A 188 -25.67 17.51 -12.82
CA ALA A 188 -26.56 17.88 -13.92
C ALA A 188 -26.92 19.38 -13.86
N GLU A 189 -27.27 19.91 -12.69
CA GLU A 189 -27.62 21.33 -12.51
C GLU A 189 -26.45 22.26 -12.86
N THR A 190 -25.24 21.93 -12.40
CA THR A 190 -24.03 22.68 -12.74
C THR A 190 -23.68 22.58 -14.22
N PHE A 191 -23.86 21.41 -14.84
CA PHE A 191 -23.66 21.24 -16.28
C PHE A 191 -24.65 22.05 -17.12
N TRP A 192 -25.95 22.01 -16.77
CA TRP A 192 -26.98 22.75 -17.51
C TRP A 192 -26.85 24.26 -17.35
N SER A 193 -26.52 24.74 -16.15
CA SER A 193 -26.27 26.18 -15.92
C SER A 193 -25.03 26.67 -16.68
N GLY A 194 -23.95 25.88 -16.71
CA GLY A 194 -22.78 26.19 -17.53
C GLY A 194 -23.11 26.23 -19.03
N LEU A 195 -23.92 25.28 -19.52
CA LEU A 195 -24.33 25.25 -20.93
C LEU A 195 -25.24 26.43 -21.30
N GLN A 196 -26.11 26.87 -20.38
CA GLN A 196 -26.92 28.06 -20.58
C GLN A 196 -26.03 29.32 -20.65
N GLY A 197 -25.04 29.45 -19.77
CA GLY A 197 -24.06 30.54 -19.85
C GLY A 197 -23.26 30.51 -21.16
N ASP A 198 -22.78 29.34 -21.58
CA ASP A 198 -22.07 29.15 -22.86
C ASP A 198 -22.97 29.54 -24.06
N GLN A 199 -24.27 29.21 -24.01
CA GLN A 199 -25.26 29.57 -25.06
C GLN A 199 -25.55 31.07 -25.09
N GLU A 200 -25.75 31.71 -23.93
CA GLU A 200 -25.97 33.16 -23.83
C GLU A 200 -24.72 33.93 -24.30
N GLY A 201 -23.52 33.47 -23.95
CA GLY A 201 -22.26 34.00 -24.44
C GLY A 201 -22.11 33.84 -25.96
N PHE A 202 -22.50 32.69 -26.50
CA PHE A 202 -22.50 32.44 -27.95
C PHE A 202 -23.50 33.35 -28.69
N GLU A 203 -24.70 33.55 -28.14
CA GLU A 203 -25.70 34.44 -28.72
C GLU A 203 -25.26 35.91 -28.68
N ALA A 204 -24.66 36.37 -27.57
CA ALA A 204 -24.07 37.70 -27.48
C ALA A 204 -22.94 37.90 -28.51
N ALA A 205 -22.04 36.92 -28.64
CA ALA A 205 -21.00 36.95 -29.65
C ALA A 205 -21.58 36.98 -31.08
N LYS A 206 -22.61 36.18 -31.36
CA LYS A 206 -23.28 36.17 -32.66
C LYS A 206 -23.92 37.52 -33.01
N VAL A 207 -24.57 38.18 -32.05
CA VAL A 207 -25.14 39.51 -32.25
C VAL A 207 -24.05 40.54 -32.55
N SER A 208 -22.91 40.48 -31.85
CA SER A 208 -21.79 41.39 -32.13
C SER A 208 -21.16 41.18 -33.52
N VAL A 209 -21.10 39.94 -34.00
CA VAL A 209 -20.57 39.63 -35.35
C VAL A 209 -21.53 40.07 -36.44
N VAL A 210 -22.84 39.86 -36.28
CA VAL A 210 -23.84 40.29 -37.26
C VAL A 210 -24.03 41.81 -37.26
N GLY A 211 -23.94 42.46 -36.09
CA GLY A 211 -23.92 43.93 -36.00
C GLY A 211 -22.69 44.56 -36.67
N GLY A 212 -21.55 43.85 -36.69
CA GLY A 212 -20.37 44.28 -37.45
C GLY A 212 -20.50 44.06 -38.97
N GLU A 213 -21.30 43.10 -39.42
CA GLU A 213 -21.56 42.88 -40.86
C GLU A 213 -22.53 43.93 -41.46
N GLU A 214 -23.43 44.50 -40.67
CA GLU A 214 -24.31 45.60 -41.13
C GLU A 214 -23.58 46.97 -41.19
N GLU A 215 -22.55 47.20 -40.36
CA GLU A 215 -21.71 48.41 -40.43
C GLU A 215 -20.66 48.36 -41.56
N GLU A 216 -20.23 47.17 -42.00
CA GLU A 216 -19.30 47.02 -43.15
C GLU A 216 -19.98 47.25 -44.52
N GLU A 217 -21.31 47.15 -44.65
CA GLU A 217 -21.99 47.48 -45.92
C GLU A 217 -22.18 48.99 -46.15
N GLU A 218 -22.20 49.83 -45.09
CA GLU A 218 -22.24 51.30 -45.23
C GLU A 218 -20.85 51.93 -45.47
N GLU A 219 -19.75 51.34 -44.99
CA GLU A 219 -18.38 51.88 -45.17
C GLU A 219 -17.78 51.57 -46.57
N VAL A 220 -18.28 50.55 -47.28
CA VAL A 220 -17.77 50.18 -48.62
C VAL A 220 -18.27 51.13 -49.73
N VAL A 221 -19.33 51.93 -49.49
CA VAL A 221 -19.87 52.87 -50.49
C VAL A 221 -19.12 54.21 -50.51
N GLU A 222 -18.48 54.62 -49.41
CA GLU A 222 -17.72 55.88 -49.35
C GLU A 222 -16.27 55.77 -49.85
N THR A 223 -15.70 54.57 -49.93
CA THR A 223 -14.30 54.38 -50.31
C THR A 223 -14.05 54.16 -51.82
N GLU A 224 -15.10 54.05 -52.65
CA GLU A 224 -14.96 53.98 -54.12
C GLU A 224 -14.92 55.35 -54.83
N LYS A 225 -15.08 56.47 -54.11
CA LYS A 225 -15.11 57.83 -54.71
C LYS A 225 -13.80 58.62 -54.71
N GLU A 226 -12.72 58.12 -54.11
CA GLU A 226 -11.45 58.86 -54.01
C GLU A 226 -10.25 58.11 -54.62
N LYS A 227 -10.45 57.41 -55.74
CA LYS A 227 -9.36 56.81 -56.53
C LYS A 227 -9.41 57.10 -58.04
N GLU A 228 -10.09 58.17 -58.43
CA GLU A 228 -9.94 58.78 -59.75
C GLU A 228 -9.26 60.14 -59.57
N GLU A 229 -7.94 60.17 -59.73
CA GLU A 229 -7.14 61.30 -60.25
C GLU A 229 -5.66 61.09 -59.90
N GLN A 230 -4.93 60.40 -60.80
CA GLN A 230 -3.61 60.83 -61.30
C GLN A 230 -3.10 59.82 -62.36
N GLU A 231 -3.39 60.22 -63.60
CA GLU A 231 -2.75 60.02 -64.93
C GLU A 231 -1.33 59.39 -64.93
N GLN A 232 -1.07 58.37 -65.77
CA GLN A 232 -0.56 58.39 -67.18
C GLN A 232 0.88 58.94 -67.28
N GLU A 233 1.89 58.41 -68.00
CA GLU A 233 2.17 57.36 -69.02
C GLU A 233 3.73 57.13 -68.96
N GLU A 234 4.43 56.14 -69.53
CA GLU A 234 4.45 55.56 -70.88
C GLU A 234 5.08 54.12 -70.91
N GLU A 235 4.62 53.35 -71.91
CA GLU A 235 5.14 52.24 -72.74
C GLU A 235 6.52 51.56 -72.49
N GLU A 236 6.83 50.31 -72.89
CA GLU A 236 6.21 49.21 -73.65
C GLU A 236 7.06 47.94 -73.39
N GLY A 237 6.53 46.71 -73.55
CA GLY A 237 7.37 45.50 -73.62
C GLY A 237 6.74 44.13 -73.32
N GLU A 238 5.97 43.62 -74.28
CA GLU A 238 5.66 42.21 -74.63
C GLU A 238 5.66 41.01 -73.62
N LYS A 239 4.50 40.30 -73.68
CA LYS A 239 4.25 38.83 -73.78
C LYS A 239 4.15 37.92 -72.53
N LYS A 240 2.88 37.52 -72.31
CA LYS A 240 2.32 36.15 -72.13
C LYS A 240 2.86 35.26 -70.98
N THR A 241 2.01 34.96 -69.99
CA THR A 241 1.28 33.66 -69.81
C THR A 241 0.89 33.36 -68.36
N THR A 242 -0.29 32.77 -68.22
CA THR A 242 -0.74 31.80 -67.18
C THR A 242 -1.16 32.23 -65.76
N LYS A 243 -2.46 31.97 -65.52
CA LYS A 243 -3.06 31.19 -64.43
C LYS A 243 -3.24 31.83 -63.04
N LYS A 244 -4.54 31.97 -62.72
CA LYS A 244 -5.25 31.42 -61.55
C LYS A 244 -4.49 31.38 -60.22
N THR A 245 -5.06 32.06 -59.22
CA THR A 245 -5.36 31.60 -57.84
C THR A 245 -5.04 32.67 -56.80
N LYS A 246 -6.04 33.49 -56.42
CA LYS A 246 -6.06 34.13 -55.09
C LYS A 246 -7.49 34.15 -54.54
N LYS A 247 -8.01 32.94 -54.28
CA LYS A 247 -9.14 32.72 -53.36
C LYS A 247 -8.69 31.73 -52.30
N LYS A 248 -7.75 32.15 -51.43
CA LYS A 248 -7.39 31.44 -50.19
C LYS A 248 -6.38 32.23 -49.33
N LYS A 249 -6.68 33.47 -48.99
CA LYS A 249 -6.11 34.10 -47.79
C LYS A 249 -7.30 34.70 -47.06
N ASN A 250 -7.78 33.95 -46.07
CA ASN A 250 -8.67 34.36 -44.96
C ASN A 250 -9.32 33.10 -44.36
N LYS A 251 -8.50 32.09 -44.05
CA LYS A 251 -8.93 30.98 -43.19
C LYS A 251 -7.95 30.73 -42.03
N ARG A 252 -7.04 31.69 -41.81
CA ARG A 252 -6.03 31.61 -40.74
C ARG A 252 -6.23 32.63 -39.62
N VAL A 253 -7.13 33.60 -39.79
CA VAL A 253 -7.40 34.65 -38.78
C VAL A 253 -8.55 34.28 -37.83
N LEU A 254 -9.48 33.41 -38.25
CA LEU A 254 -10.62 32.98 -37.42
C LEU A 254 -10.29 32.01 -36.27
N LEU A 255 -9.00 31.71 -36.02
CA LEU A 255 -8.58 30.84 -34.91
C LEU A 255 -7.73 31.55 -33.85
N GLU A 256 -7.31 32.80 -34.09
CA GLU A 256 -6.60 33.64 -33.11
C GLU A 256 -7.57 34.43 -32.20
N ASP A 257 -8.84 34.57 -32.59
CA ASP A 257 -9.90 35.26 -31.84
C ASP A 257 -10.83 34.32 -31.04
N LEU A 258 -10.42 33.07 -30.81
CA LEU A 258 -10.93 32.33 -29.65
C LEU A 258 -10.22 32.93 -28.42
N GLY A 259 -10.67 34.11 -28.00
CA GLY A 259 -10.24 34.76 -26.76
C GLY A 259 -10.29 33.78 -25.59
N GLN A 260 -9.52 34.10 -24.54
CA GLN A 260 -9.38 33.31 -23.30
C GLN A 260 -10.61 32.44 -23.04
N VAL A 261 -10.49 31.14 -23.28
CA VAL A 261 -11.56 30.20 -22.95
C VAL A 261 -11.79 30.36 -21.45
N GLU A 262 -12.95 30.83 -21.00
CA GLU A 262 -13.21 31.14 -19.58
C GLU A 262 -12.80 30.01 -18.62
N ARG A 263 -12.83 28.76 -19.09
CA ARG A 263 -12.39 27.56 -18.34
C ARG A 263 -10.87 27.43 -18.16
N GLN A 264 -10.06 28.17 -18.90
CA GLN A 264 -8.59 28.08 -18.82
C GLN A 264 -8.06 28.75 -17.55
N GLU A 265 -8.64 29.88 -17.13
CA GLU A 265 -8.24 30.53 -15.88
C GLU A 265 -8.49 29.63 -14.66
N ASP A 266 -9.61 28.90 -14.66
CA ASP A 266 -9.95 27.97 -13.59
C ASP A 266 -9.02 26.76 -13.55
N VAL A 267 -8.64 26.22 -14.72
CA VAL A 267 -7.63 25.15 -14.82
C VAL A 267 -6.27 25.63 -14.33
N GLU A 268 -5.87 26.85 -14.69
CA GLU A 268 -4.61 27.44 -14.25
C GLU A 268 -4.59 27.74 -12.74
N LYS A 269 -5.71 28.22 -12.17
CA LYS A 269 -5.87 28.38 -10.72
C LYS A 269 -5.80 27.03 -9.99
N GLY A 270 -6.48 26.00 -10.51
CA GLY A 270 -6.44 24.65 -9.95
C GLY A 270 -5.02 24.08 -9.97
N TYR A 271 -4.32 24.17 -11.10
CA TYR A 271 -2.95 23.70 -11.23
C TYR A 271 -1.99 24.47 -10.31
N ARG A 272 -2.12 25.79 -10.21
CA ARG A 272 -1.33 26.62 -9.30
C ARG A 272 -1.53 26.19 -7.84
N GLY A 273 -2.78 25.93 -7.43
CA GLY A 273 -3.08 25.43 -6.10
C GLY A 273 -2.39 24.09 -5.79
N VAL A 274 -2.38 23.15 -6.74
CA VAL A 274 -1.69 21.85 -6.58
C VAL A 274 -0.16 22.02 -6.50
N VAL A 275 0.41 22.92 -7.30
CA VAL A 275 1.86 23.19 -7.24
C VAL A 275 2.25 23.85 -5.91
N GLU A 276 1.42 24.74 -5.39
CA GLU A 276 1.64 25.37 -4.08
C GLU A 276 1.55 24.37 -2.93
N THR A 277 0.57 23.46 -2.94
CA THR A 277 0.45 22.41 -1.91
C THR A 277 1.63 21.45 -1.96
N LEU A 278 2.07 21.06 -3.15
CA LEU A 278 3.26 20.24 -3.33
C LEU A 278 4.54 20.97 -2.86
N GLY A 279 4.64 22.27 -3.11
CA GLY A 279 5.73 23.12 -2.61
C GLY A 279 5.77 23.19 -1.09
N ARG A 280 4.61 23.36 -0.44
CA ARG A 280 4.49 23.31 1.03
C ARG A 280 4.90 21.95 1.57
N LEU A 281 4.38 20.86 0.98
CA LEU A 281 4.74 19.51 1.39
C LEU A 281 6.25 19.26 1.27
N LYS A 282 6.87 19.66 0.15
CA LYS A 282 8.32 19.55 -0.04
C LYS A 282 9.11 20.33 1.02
N ARG A 283 8.60 21.47 1.48
CA ARG A 283 9.22 22.29 2.54
C ARG A 283 9.00 21.72 3.94
N GLU A 284 7.85 21.09 4.19
CA GLU A 284 7.47 20.57 5.50
C GLU A 284 8.01 19.15 5.76
N MET A 285 8.18 18.33 4.72
CA MET A 285 8.69 16.95 4.80
C MET A 285 10.00 16.80 5.57
N PRO A 286 11.04 17.65 5.38
CA PRO A 286 12.26 17.55 6.17
C PRO A 286 12.03 17.78 7.68
N ALA A 287 11.14 18.71 8.03
CA ALA A 287 10.86 19.05 9.42
C ALA A 287 9.98 18.01 10.13
N THR A 288 9.08 17.33 9.41
CA THR A 288 8.30 16.20 9.94
C THR A 288 9.20 14.98 10.12
N VAL A 289 10.07 14.67 9.16
CA VAL A 289 11.07 13.59 9.27
C VAL A 289 12.00 13.82 10.46
N ALA A 290 12.54 15.04 10.62
CA ALA A 290 13.40 15.35 11.78
C ALA A 290 12.67 15.27 13.14
N ARG A 291 11.35 15.47 13.17
CA ARG A 291 10.55 15.25 14.39
C ARG A 291 10.33 13.76 14.64
N MET A 292 10.07 12.99 13.59
CA MET A 292 9.90 11.54 13.66
C MET A 292 11.17 10.84 14.11
N GLU A 293 12.33 11.21 13.56
CA GLU A 293 13.63 10.65 13.98
C GLU A 293 13.93 10.96 15.45
N ARG A 294 13.68 12.21 15.89
CA ARG A 294 13.84 12.57 17.30
C ARG A 294 12.90 11.80 18.22
N ALA A 295 11.65 11.59 17.82
CA ALA A 295 10.70 10.79 18.58
C ALA A 295 11.11 9.32 18.65
N ARG A 296 11.61 8.75 17.55
CA ARG A 296 12.14 7.37 17.50
C ARG A 296 13.32 7.21 18.44
N VAL A 297 14.29 8.11 18.37
CA VAL A 297 15.47 8.12 19.26
C VAL A 297 15.06 8.27 20.72
N ALA A 298 14.13 9.18 21.04
CA ALA A 298 13.62 9.33 22.40
C ALA A 298 12.90 8.07 22.91
N GLY A 299 12.18 7.36 22.04
CA GLY A 299 11.54 6.08 22.36
C GLY A 299 12.53 4.98 22.73
N GLU A 300 13.68 4.94 22.06
CA GLU A 300 14.76 4.00 22.39
C GLU A 300 15.31 4.24 23.81
N TYR A 301 15.52 5.50 24.21
CA TYR A 301 15.98 5.82 25.57
C TYR A 301 15.02 5.39 26.67
N VAL A 302 13.70 5.56 26.47
CA VAL A 302 12.67 5.16 27.44
C VAL A 302 12.57 3.63 27.59
N LEU A 303 12.85 2.88 26.52
CA LEU A 303 12.87 1.42 26.56
C LEU A 303 14.10 0.87 27.27
N THR A 304 15.23 1.59 27.25
CA THR A 304 16.47 1.16 27.90
C THR A 304 16.58 1.50 29.39
N GLU A 305 15.73 2.39 29.92
CA GLU A 305 15.72 2.80 31.34
C GLU A 305 14.72 2.02 32.23
N ARG A 306 14.24 0.86 31.77
CA ARG A 306 13.34 -0.03 32.53
C ARG A 306 13.94 -1.43 32.71
#